data_AF-I3VY21-F1
#
_entry.id   AF-I3VY21-F1
#
_cell.length_a   1.000
_cell.length_b   1.000
_cell.length_c   1.000
_cell.angle_alpha   90.00
_cell.angle_beta   90.00
_cell.angle_gamma   90.00
#
_symmetry.space_group_name_H-M   'P 1'
#
loop_
_entity.id
_entity.type
_entity.pdbx_description
1 polymer ?
#
loop_
_entity_poly.entity_id
_entity_poly.type
_entity_poly.pdbx_seq_one_letter_code
_entity_poly.pdbx_strand_id
1 'polypeptide(L)'
;MEITLNNKTYIAPATKARVVRKAIEITEKINFNEIKTKDLDNLIDYVVELFGRQFTIDDVYDGLEANKLIPTIMDCIKGVVGEVGAKLEQFPNAQTGK
;
A
#
# COMPACT_ATOMS: atom_id res chain seq x y z
N MET A 1 9.75 4.09 0.25
CA MET A 1 8.96 3.44 -0.81
C MET A 1 8.98 4.32 -2.04
N GLU A 2 9.13 3.74 -3.23
CA GLU A 2 9.12 4.44 -4.51
C GLU A 2 8.28 3.69 -5.54
N ILE A 3 7.74 4.41 -6.51
CA ILE A 3 6.97 3.86 -7.63
C ILE A 3 7.35 4.60 -8.91
N THR A 4 7.52 3.87 -10.01
CA THR A 4 7.78 4.46 -11.33
C THR A 4 6.55 4.28 -12.20
N LEU A 5 5.96 5.41 -12.63
CA LEU A 5 4.83 5.47 -13.54
C LEU A 5 5.24 6.24 -14.79
N ASN A 6 5.05 5.68 -15.99
CA ASN A 6 5.40 6.37 -17.25
C ASN A 6 6.81 6.99 -17.25
N ASN A 7 7.82 6.20 -16.85
CA ASN A 7 9.23 6.64 -16.73
C ASN A 7 9.49 7.77 -15.72
N LYS A 8 8.53 8.10 -14.87
CA LYS A 8 8.68 9.08 -13.79
C LYS A 8 8.58 8.39 -12.43
N THR A 9 9.60 8.60 -11.61
CA THR A 9 9.66 8.03 -10.26
C THR A 9 9.07 8.99 -9.24
N TYR A 10 8.20 8.47 -8.39
CA TYR A 10 7.57 9.16 -7.28
C TYR A 10 8.05 8.54 -5.96
N ILE A 11 8.35 9.40 -5.00
CA ILE A 11 8.81 8.99 -3.67
C ILE A 11 7.67 9.18 -2.68
N ALA A 12 7.40 8.16 -1.87
CA ALA A 12 6.38 8.26 -0.83
C ALA A 12 6.85 9.24 0.26
N PRO A 13 6.00 10.19 0.69
CA PRO A 13 6.28 11.03 1.84
C PRO A 13 6.24 10.19 3.13
N ALA A 14 6.53 10.81 4.27
CA ALA A 14 6.43 10.14 5.57
C ALA A 14 5.04 9.48 5.75
N THR A 15 5.04 8.18 6.04
CA THR A 15 3.83 7.37 6.19
C THR A 15 2.92 7.97 7.26
N LYS A 16 1.72 8.38 6.87
CA LYS A 16 0.72 8.91 7.81
C LYS A 16 -0.02 7.76 8.49
N ALA A 17 -0.42 7.94 9.74
CA ALA A 17 -1.20 6.94 10.49
C ALA A 17 -2.50 6.50 9.78
N ARG A 18 -3.10 7.37 8.96
CA ARG A 18 -4.26 7.02 8.13
C ARG A 18 -3.95 5.91 7.13
N VAL A 19 -2.77 5.95 6.51
CA VAL A 19 -2.32 4.95 5.54
C VAL A 19 -2.14 3.61 6.24
N VAL A 20 -1.57 3.60 7.45
CA VAL A 20 -1.47 2.39 8.29
C VAL A 20 -2.83 1.76 8.56
N ARG A 21 -3.81 2.56 9.01
CA ARG A 21 -5.19 2.07 9.24
C ARG A 21 -5.78 1.45 7.96
N LYS A 22 -5.57 2.10 6.82
CA LYS A 22 -6.10 1.63 5.54
C LYS A 22 -5.42 0.35 5.05
N ALA A 23 -4.12 0.19 5.32
CA ALA A 23 -3.40 -1.05 5.06
C ALA A 23 -4.00 -2.22 5.84
N ILE A 24 -4.30 -2.03 7.14
CA ILE A 24 -4.95 -3.04 7.99
C ILE A 24 -6.34 -3.37 7.44
N GLU A 25 -7.15 -2.36 7.13
CA GLU A 25 -8.48 -2.55 6.56
C GLU A 25 -8.46 -3.36 5.25
N ILE A 26 -7.48 -3.08 4.38
CA ILE A 26 -7.28 -3.83 3.14
C ILE A 26 -6.98 -5.29 3.42
N THR A 27 -6.08 -5.58 4.36
CA THR A 27 -5.73 -6.97 4.71
C THR A 27 -6.89 -7.74 5.35
N GLU A 28 -7.83 -7.06 5.99
CA GLU A 28 -9.02 -7.68 6.58
C GLU A 28 -10.13 -7.92 5.55
N LYS A 29 -10.36 -6.96 4.65
CA LYS A 29 -11.52 -6.95 3.74
C LYS A 29 -11.25 -7.59 2.38
N ILE A 30 -10.01 -7.57 1.91
CA ILE A 30 -9.68 -8.00 0.54
C ILE A 30 -9.17 -9.43 0.55
N ASN A 31 -9.83 -10.29 -0.22
CA ASN A 31 -9.34 -11.63 -0.51
C ASN A 31 -8.39 -11.57 -1.72
N PHE A 32 -7.08 -11.64 -1.46
CA PHE A 32 -6.06 -11.59 -2.52
C PHE A 32 -6.07 -12.79 -3.47
N ASN A 33 -6.78 -13.88 -3.14
CA ASN A 33 -6.96 -15.02 -4.04
C ASN A 33 -8.10 -14.82 -5.05
N GLU A 34 -9.02 -13.89 -4.78
CA GLU A 34 -10.19 -13.61 -5.63
C GLU A 34 -10.42 -12.09 -5.72
N ILE A 35 -9.47 -11.39 -6.35
CA ILE A 35 -9.51 -9.94 -6.50
C ILE A 35 -10.60 -9.55 -7.51
N LYS A 36 -11.59 -8.77 -7.07
CA LYS A 36 -12.60 -8.16 -7.94
C LYS A 36 -12.11 -6.79 -8.41
N THR A 37 -12.71 -6.27 -9.48
CA THR A 37 -12.40 -4.93 -10.02
C THR A 37 -12.45 -3.84 -8.95
N LYS A 38 -13.52 -3.82 -8.13
CA LYS A 38 -13.64 -2.88 -7.00
C LYS A 38 -12.52 -3.02 -5.95
N ASP A 39 -11.99 -4.23 -5.77
CA ASP A 39 -10.96 -4.49 -4.78
C ASP A 39 -9.62 -3.98 -5.32
N LEU A 40 -9.38 -4.16 -6.63
CA LEU A 40 -8.25 -3.57 -7.32
C LEU A 40 -8.27 -2.04 -7.27
N ASP A 41 -9.43 -1.42 -7.50
CA ASP A 41 -9.58 0.04 -7.41
C ASP A 41 -9.25 0.55 -5.99
N ASN A 42 -9.73 -0.14 -4.96
CA ASN A 42 -9.41 0.20 -3.56
C ASN A 42 -7.91 0.05 -3.25
N LEU A 43 -7.27 -0.97 -3.80
CA LEU A 43 -5.84 -1.21 -3.65
C LEU A 43 -5.01 -0.10 -4.31
N ILE A 44 -5.42 0.36 -5.48
CA ILE A 44 -4.73 1.44 -6.20
C ILE A 44 -4.99 2.79 -5.53
N ASP A 45 -6.20 3.07 -5.07
CA ASP A 45 -6.50 4.27 -4.28
C ASP A 45 -5.64 4.32 -3.01
N TYR A 46 -5.39 3.18 -2.37
CA TYR A 46 -4.44 3.11 -1.26
C TYR A 46 -3.00 3.48 -1.67
N VAL A 47 -2.52 3.02 -2.82
CA VAL A 47 -1.21 3.43 -3.35
C VAL A 47 -1.19 4.94 -3.58
N VAL A 48 -2.20 5.50 -4.24
CA VAL A 48 -2.34 6.95 -4.45
C VAL A 48 -2.29 7.72 -3.12
N GLU A 49 -3.00 7.25 -2.09
CA GLU A 49 -2.97 7.86 -0.75
C GLU A 49 -1.61 7.74 -0.05
N LEU A 50 -0.96 6.59 -0.17
CA LEU A 50 0.38 6.34 0.39
C LEU A 50 1.40 7.32 -0.18
N PHE A 51 1.33 7.60 -1.48
CA PHE A 51 2.18 8.57 -2.14
C PHE A 51 1.69 10.02 -1.97
N GLY A 52 0.72 10.27 -1.09
CA GLY A 52 0.26 11.62 -0.78
C GLY A 52 -0.49 12.29 -1.92
N ARG A 53 -1.16 11.51 -2.78
CA ARG A 53 -1.92 11.99 -3.95
C ARG A 53 -1.08 12.77 -4.97
N GLN A 54 0.18 12.38 -5.18
CA GLN A 54 1.06 12.95 -6.21
C GLN A 54 0.66 12.55 -7.64
N PHE A 55 -0.19 11.52 -7.78
CA PHE A 55 -0.74 10.97 -9.01
C PHE A 55 -2.15 10.44 -8.74
N THR A 56 -2.91 10.09 -9.78
CA THR A 56 -4.29 9.57 -9.68
C THR A 56 -4.33 8.04 -9.83
N ILE A 57 -5.53 7.46 -9.67
CA ILE A 57 -5.76 6.04 -9.93
C ILE A 57 -5.48 5.71 -11.40
N ASP A 58 -5.93 6.57 -12.32
CA ASP A 58 -5.70 6.41 -13.76
C ASP A 58 -4.22 6.46 -14.10
N ASP A 59 -3.44 7.37 -13.48
CA ASP A 59 -1.98 7.44 -13.68
C ASP A 59 -1.28 6.13 -13.29
N VAL A 60 -1.83 5.37 -12.33
CA VAL A 60 -1.29 4.07 -11.94
C VAL A 60 -1.66 3.01 -12.97
N TYR A 61 -2.91 2.97 -13.42
CA TYR A 61 -3.38 2.02 -14.44
C TYR A 61 -2.67 2.20 -15.78
N ASP A 62 -2.50 3.45 -16.22
CA ASP A 62 -1.84 3.77 -17.49
C ASP A 62 -0.31 3.76 -17.38
N GLY A 63 0.22 4.05 -16.18
CA GLY A 63 1.65 4.24 -15.96
C GLY A 63 2.43 3.00 -15.53
N LEU A 64 1.75 1.94 -15.06
CA LEU A 64 2.36 0.65 -14.74
C LEU A 64 2.17 -0.36 -15.86
N GLU A 65 3.19 -1.17 -16.08
CA GLU A 65 3.03 -2.39 -16.87
C GLU A 65 2.09 -3.37 -16.15
N ALA A 66 1.19 -4.02 -16.89
CA ALA A 66 0.16 -4.88 -16.32
C ALA A 66 0.71 -6.00 -15.40
N ASN A 67 1.89 -6.53 -15.72
CA ASN A 67 2.58 -7.54 -14.91
C ASN A 67 3.17 -7.00 -13.60
N LYS A 68 3.33 -5.67 -13.47
CA LYS A 68 3.88 -5.01 -12.27
C LYS A 68 2.81 -4.52 -11.31
N LEU A 69 1.56 -4.37 -11.77
CA LEU A 69 0.47 -3.81 -10.97
C LEU A 69 0.30 -4.48 -9.59
N ILE A 70 0.01 -5.79 -9.58
CA ILE A 70 -0.21 -6.54 -8.34
C ILE A 70 1.06 -6.60 -7.47
N PRO A 71 2.25 -6.91 -8.00
CA PRO A 71 3.50 -6.83 -7.24
C PRO A 71 3.72 -5.48 -6.55
N THR A 72 3.56 -4.37 -7.28
CA THR A 72 3.77 -3.02 -6.74
C THR A 72 2.81 -2.71 -5.60
N ILE A 73 1.54 -3.08 -5.73
CA ILE A 73 0.55 -2.92 -4.66
C ILE A 73 0.96 -3.73 -3.42
N MET A 74 1.33 -4.99 -3.60
CA MET A 74 1.75 -5.87 -2.51
C MET A 74 2.98 -5.33 -1.78
N ASP A 75 3.97 -4.82 -2.53
CA ASP A 75 5.16 -4.18 -1.96
C ASP A 75 4.81 -2.94 -1.14
N CYS A 76 3.88 -2.11 -1.62
CA CYS A 76 3.42 -0.94 -0.88
C CYS A 76 2.71 -1.30 0.44
N ILE A 77 1.88 -2.34 0.43
CA ILE A 77 1.18 -2.82 1.63
C ILE A 77 2.20 -3.41 2.62
N LYS A 78 3.09 -4.30 2.14
CA LYS A 78 4.13 -4.92 2.97
C LYS A 78 5.09 -3.87 3.55
N GLY A 79 5.45 -2.85 2.77
CA GLY A 79 6.31 -1.76 3.23
C GLY A 79 5.70 -0.99 4.41
N VAL A 80 4.41 -0.64 4.32
CA VAL A 80 3.70 0.06 5.40
C VAL A 80 3.49 -0.83 6.62
N VAL A 81 3.01 -2.06 6.43
CA VAL A 81 2.78 -2.99 7.55
C VAL A 81 4.11 -3.37 8.21
N GLY A 82 5.18 -3.56 7.44
CA GLY A 82 6.52 -3.84 7.94
C GLY A 82 7.12 -2.66 8.72
N GLU A 83 6.97 -1.43 8.23
CA GLU A 83 7.40 -0.22 8.94
C GLU A 83 6.68 -0.06 10.29
N VAL A 84 5.40 -0.43 10.34
CA VAL A 84 4.60 -0.42 11.57
C VAL A 84 4.98 -1.57 12.49
N GLY A 85 5.09 -2.79 11.97
CA GLY A 85 5.49 -3.98 12.73
C GLY A 85 6.85 -3.81 13.40
N ALA A 86 7.84 -3.32 12.67
CA ALA A 86 9.18 -3.03 13.20
C ALA A 86 9.14 -1.97 14.31
N LYS A 87 8.20 -1.02 14.26
CA LYS A 87 7.98 -0.05 15.34
C LYS A 87 7.22 -0.65 16.52
N LEU A 88 6.26 -1.54 16.28
CA LEU A 88 5.51 -2.25 17.32
C LEU A 88 6.39 -3.19 18.15
N GLU A 89 7.37 -3.86 17.53
CA GLU A 89 8.37 -4.68 18.23
C GLU A 89 9.30 -3.85 19.14
N GLN A 90 9.41 -2.54 18.90
CA GLN A 90 10.16 -1.61 19.75
C GLN A 90 9.32 -1.08 20.93
N PHE A 91 8.02 -1.37 20.98
CA PHE A 91 7.18 -1.07 22.14
C PHE A 91 7.13 -2.29 23.09
N PRO A 92 7.65 -2.17 24.32
CA PRO A 92 7.84 -3.31 25.23
C PRO A 92 6.57 -4.03 25.70
N ASN A 93 5.37 -3.53 25.36
CA ASN A 93 4.08 -4.09 25.79
C ASN A 93 3.23 -4.74 24.68
N ALA A 94 3.76 -4.96 23.47
CA ALA A 94 3.00 -5.64 22.41
C ALA A 94 2.97 -7.17 22.54
N GLN A 95 3.75 -7.76 23.46
CA GLN A 95 3.77 -9.20 23.75
C GLN A 95 2.94 -9.57 24.99
N THR A 96 1.65 -9.25 25.04
CA THR A 96 0.74 -9.91 25.97
C THR A 96 -0.54 -10.32 25.24
N GLY A 97 -0.44 -11.45 24.55
CA GLY A 97 -1.55 -12.08 23.85
C GLY A 97 -1.10 -13.42 23.29
N LYS A 98 -0.58 -14.29 24.16
CA LYS A 98 -0.51 -15.73 23.90
C LYS A 98 -1.91 -16.32 24.00
#